data_AF-T1CAX1-F1
#
_entry.id   AF-T1CAX1-F1
#
_cell.length_a   1.000
_cell.length_b   1.000
_cell.length_c   1.000
_cell.angle_alpha   90.00
_cell.angle_beta   90.00
_cell.angle_gamma   90.00
#
_symmetry.space_group_name_H-M   'P 1'
#
loop_
_entity.id
_entity.type
_entity.pdbx_description
1 polymer ?
#
loop_
_entity_poly.entity_id
_entity_poly.type
_entity_poly.pdbx_seq_one_letter_code
_entity_poly.pdbx_strand_id
1 'polypeptide(L)'
;PNDLRSFILDFHIQEPVLDDPRLTLWNGYGIEAWPTFILVNPKGDLVSAFVGETSYRRLDAAITQVVAQARRNGTLVPRPLPIDPLAPARGLLFAPGKVAVSGNWVAVSDSGDNRILLLSRTGKLMKIIGSKHPGFRDGPGRQAEFNDPQGLAFGPDVLYVADAGNNAIRVIHLHSFRVTTLAGTGHRAYDVDGAGPATSVPLNSPWALQKVGNVLWIAMAGEHQIWKLDLKTGRIAAWAGTGAEGIGTGARLTATFAQPSGLADHAGLLYDADPESSSIR
;
A
#
# COMPACT_ATOMS: atom_id res chain seq x y z
N PRO A 1 19.83 -3.01 2.94
CA PRO A 1 19.35 -3.96 1.90
C PRO A 1 18.57 -5.07 2.60
N ASN A 2 17.25 -5.01 2.44
CA ASN A 2 16.23 -5.51 3.36
C ASN A 2 16.41 -6.98 3.74
N ASP A 3 16.71 -7.25 5.01
CA ASP A 3 16.63 -8.62 5.52
C ASP A 3 15.15 -8.98 5.73
N LEU A 4 14.85 -10.29 5.69
CA LEU A 4 13.49 -10.80 5.92
C LEU A 4 12.89 -10.35 7.26
N ARG A 5 13.72 -10.05 8.27
CA ARG A 5 13.27 -9.59 9.59
C ARG A 5 12.72 -8.19 9.52
N SER A 6 13.36 -7.28 8.77
CA SER A 6 12.83 -5.93 8.51
C SER A 6 11.46 -6.02 7.84
N PHE A 7 11.31 -6.87 6.82
CA PHE A 7 10.02 -7.07 6.16
C PHE A 7 8.94 -7.58 7.14
N ILE A 8 9.26 -8.57 7.98
CA ILE A 8 8.34 -9.08 9.01
C ILE A 8 7.89 -7.96 9.95
N LEU A 9 8.82 -7.10 10.38
CA LEU A 9 8.53 -5.99 11.27
C LEU A 9 7.67 -4.92 10.58
N ASP A 10 8.07 -4.48 9.39
CA ASP A 10 7.41 -3.39 8.65
C ASP A 10 5.94 -3.73 8.35
N PHE A 11 5.67 -5.00 8.00
CA PHE A 11 4.32 -5.51 7.69
C PHE A 11 3.61 -6.15 8.89
N HIS A 12 4.17 -6.09 10.09
CA HIS A 12 3.60 -6.64 11.33
C HIS A 12 3.20 -8.12 11.23
N ILE A 13 4.01 -8.93 10.53
CA ILE A 13 3.74 -10.36 10.36
C ILE A 13 3.96 -11.06 11.70
N GLN A 14 2.93 -11.74 12.20
CA GLN A 14 2.95 -12.45 13.49
C GLN A 14 2.94 -13.97 13.31
N GLU A 15 2.71 -14.43 12.09
CA GLU A 15 2.69 -15.82 11.70
C GLU A 15 4.13 -16.37 11.55
N PRO A 16 4.33 -17.70 11.66
CA PRO A 16 5.61 -18.32 11.37
C PRO A 16 6.05 -18.02 9.92
N VAL A 17 7.31 -17.59 9.77
CA VAL A 17 7.93 -17.32 8.47
C VAL A 17 9.12 -18.25 8.26
N LEU A 18 9.19 -18.85 7.07
CA LEU A 18 10.31 -19.66 6.61
C LEU A 18 10.98 -18.97 5.43
N ASP A 19 12.30 -18.76 5.52
CA ASP A 19 13.11 -18.31 4.40
C ASP A 19 13.43 -19.52 3.48
N ASP A 20 12.86 -19.53 2.27
CA ASP A 20 13.09 -20.55 1.24
C ASP A 20 13.83 -19.96 0.02
N PRO A 21 15.11 -19.58 0.16
CA PRO A 21 15.86 -18.86 -0.88
C PRO A 21 16.14 -19.72 -2.12
N ARG A 22 15.92 -21.04 -2.04
CA ARG A 22 16.09 -21.98 -3.16
C ARG A 22 14.77 -22.39 -3.81
N LEU A 23 13.65 -21.79 -3.40
CA LEU A 23 12.33 -22.11 -3.93
C LEU A 23 12.02 -23.62 -3.85
N THR A 24 12.47 -24.28 -2.78
CA THR A 24 12.33 -25.73 -2.58
C THR A 24 10.86 -26.10 -2.41
N LEU A 25 10.14 -25.39 -1.53
CA LEU A 25 8.71 -25.58 -1.31
C LEU A 25 7.91 -25.07 -2.50
N TRP A 26 8.30 -23.92 -3.06
CA TRP A 26 7.69 -23.36 -4.26
C TRP A 26 7.64 -24.38 -5.40
N ASN A 27 8.78 -24.97 -5.74
CA ASN A 27 8.88 -26.00 -6.78
C ASN A 27 8.19 -27.31 -6.36
N GLY A 28 8.33 -27.71 -5.09
CA GLY A 28 7.72 -28.92 -4.56
C GLY A 28 6.19 -28.92 -4.61
N TYR A 29 5.57 -27.75 -4.43
CA TYR A 29 4.12 -27.56 -4.55
C TYR A 29 3.67 -27.15 -5.96
N GLY A 30 4.58 -27.00 -6.92
CA GLY A 30 4.25 -26.58 -8.29
C GLY A 30 3.64 -25.19 -8.36
N ILE A 31 4.13 -24.26 -7.54
CA ILE A 31 3.64 -22.88 -7.52
C ILE A 31 4.16 -22.12 -8.76
N GLU A 32 3.29 -21.33 -9.39
CA GLU A 32 3.62 -20.59 -10.63
C GLU A 32 3.37 -19.08 -10.51
N ALA A 33 2.75 -18.61 -9.42
CA ALA A 33 2.38 -17.20 -9.27
C ALA A 33 2.35 -16.74 -7.80
N TRP A 34 2.66 -15.46 -7.61
CA TRP A 34 2.52 -14.77 -6.33
C TRP A 34 1.17 -14.02 -6.24
N PRO A 35 0.52 -13.97 -5.06
CA PRO A 35 0.62 -14.97 -4.00
C PRO A 35 -0.09 -16.29 -4.39
N THR A 36 0.35 -17.40 -3.82
CA THR A 36 -0.38 -18.68 -3.86
C THR A 36 -0.55 -19.23 -2.45
N PHE A 37 -1.77 -19.62 -2.10
CA PHE A 37 -2.09 -20.25 -0.82
C PHE A 37 -2.29 -21.75 -1.01
N ILE A 38 -1.52 -22.56 -0.28
CA ILE A 38 -1.66 -24.02 -0.24
C ILE A 38 -2.34 -24.43 1.07
N LEU A 39 -3.49 -25.10 0.96
CA LEU A 39 -4.21 -25.61 2.11
C LEU A 39 -3.84 -27.08 2.35
N VAL A 40 -3.26 -27.36 3.51
CA VAL A 40 -2.85 -28.71 3.94
C VAL A 40 -3.74 -29.16 5.10
N ASN A 41 -4.18 -30.43 5.08
CA ASN A 41 -5.00 -31.00 6.15
C ASN A 41 -4.13 -31.53 7.32
N PRO A 42 -4.73 -31.97 8.46
CA PRO A 42 -3.96 -32.49 9.60
C PRO A 42 -3.14 -33.76 9.35
N LYS A 43 -3.38 -34.47 8.25
CA LYS A 43 -2.59 -35.64 7.84
C LYS A 43 -1.37 -35.27 6.99
N GLY A 44 -1.26 -34.00 6.58
CA GLY A 44 -0.23 -33.51 5.67
C GLY A 44 -0.63 -33.58 4.19
N ASP A 45 -1.88 -33.94 3.87
CA ASP A 45 -2.33 -33.98 2.48
C ASP A 45 -2.65 -32.58 1.97
N LEU A 46 -2.26 -32.29 0.73
CA LEU A 46 -2.69 -31.09 0.01
C LEU A 46 -4.19 -31.20 -0.33
N VAL A 47 -4.97 -30.21 0.10
CA VAL A 47 -6.41 -30.14 -0.14
C VAL A 47 -6.71 -29.30 -1.37
N SER A 48 -6.18 -28.08 -1.41
CA SER A 48 -6.43 -27.10 -2.48
C SER A 48 -5.28 -26.12 -2.59
N ALA A 49 -5.10 -25.56 -3.79
CA ALA A 49 -4.26 -24.41 -4.06
C ALA A 49 -5.13 -23.23 -4.52
N PHE A 50 -4.81 -22.02 -4.06
CA PHE A 50 -5.50 -20.79 -4.42
C PHE A 50 -4.50 -19.78 -4.95
N VAL A 51 -4.64 -19.42 -6.22
CA VAL A 51 -3.72 -18.49 -6.90
C VAL A 51 -4.32 -17.08 -6.87
N GLY A 52 -3.47 -16.09 -6.61
CA GLY A 52 -3.77 -14.67 -6.69
C GLY A 52 -4.53 -14.10 -5.49
N GLU A 53 -4.59 -12.76 -5.44
CA GLU A 53 -5.15 -12.00 -4.32
C GLU A 53 -6.67 -12.00 -4.22
N THR A 54 -7.40 -12.50 -5.22
CA THR A 54 -8.87 -12.49 -5.23
C THR A 54 -9.49 -13.72 -4.56
N SER A 55 -8.66 -14.65 -4.09
CA SER A 55 -9.10 -15.97 -3.63
C SER A 55 -9.53 -16.05 -2.17
N TYR A 56 -9.48 -14.96 -1.39
CA TYR A 56 -9.72 -14.97 0.06
C TYR A 56 -11.05 -15.61 0.50
N ARG A 57 -12.17 -15.30 -0.17
CA ARG A 57 -13.47 -15.91 0.19
C ARG A 57 -13.48 -17.43 -0.03
N ARG A 58 -12.83 -17.90 -1.10
CA ARG A 58 -12.74 -19.34 -1.39
C ARG A 58 -11.80 -20.04 -0.41
N LEU A 59 -10.69 -19.38 -0.06
CA LEU A 59 -9.74 -19.85 0.93
C LEU A 59 -10.41 -20.00 2.31
N ASP A 60 -11.15 -18.99 2.78
CA ASP A 60 -11.85 -19.01 4.07
C ASP A 60 -12.90 -20.14 4.16
N ALA A 61 -13.69 -20.30 3.09
CA ALA A 61 -14.67 -21.38 3.00
C ALA A 61 -14.00 -22.76 3.05
N ALA A 62 -12.88 -22.94 2.34
CA ALA A 62 -12.13 -24.20 2.33
C ALA A 62 -11.50 -24.51 3.69
N ILE A 63 -10.89 -23.53 4.35
CA ILE A 63 -10.36 -23.66 5.71
C ILE A 63 -11.48 -24.09 6.66
N THR A 64 -12.63 -23.41 6.63
CA THR A 64 -13.79 -23.72 7.46
C THR A 64 -14.24 -25.18 7.29
N GLN A 65 -14.31 -25.64 6.04
CA GLN A 65 -14.70 -27.02 5.72
C GLN A 65 -13.66 -28.04 6.23
N VAL A 66 -12.37 -27.81 6.01
CA VAL A 66 -11.29 -28.69 6.47
C VAL A 66 -11.27 -28.78 7.99
N VAL A 67 -11.40 -27.65 8.70
CA VAL A 67 -11.47 -27.61 10.17
C VAL A 67 -12.69 -28.38 10.69
N ALA A 68 -13.86 -28.19 10.10
CA ALA A 68 -15.08 -28.89 10.50
C ALA A 68 -14.96 -30.42 10.30
N GLN A 69 -14.40 -30.86 9.17
CA GLN A 69 -14.17 -32.27 8.90
C GLN A 69 -13.12 -32.86 9.83
N ALA A 70 -12.03 -32.15 10.08
CA ALA A 70 -10.97 -32.60 10.98
C ALA A 70 -11.46 -32.79 12.42
N ARG A 71 -12.35 -31.90 12.89
CA ARG A 71 -13.03 -32.01 14.20
C ARG A 71 -13.94 -33.24 14.25
N ARG A 72 -14.78 -33.46 13.24
CA ARG A 72 -15.67 -34.64 13.18
C ARG A 72 -14.89 -35.95 13.22
N ASN A 73 -13.74 -35.99 12.56
CA ASN A 73 -12.91 -37.19 12.48
C ASN A 73 -11.94 -37.36 13.67
N GLY A 74 -11.93 -36.43 14.64
CA GLY A 74 -11.00 -36.47 15.77
C GLY A 74 -9.53 -36.27 15.39
N THR A 75 -9.25 -35.71 14.21
CA THR A 75 -7.89 -35.53 13.67
C THR A 75 -7.30 -34.15 13.97
N LEU A 76 -8.12 -33.20 14.42
CA LEU A 76 -7.65 -31.88 14.81
C LEU A 76 -7.19 -31.89 16.26
N VAL A 77 -5.91 -31.60 16.50
CA VAL A 77 -5.34 -31.48 17.84
C VAL A 77 -5.10 -29.99 18.14
N PRO A 78 -5.94 -29.35 18.97
CA PRO A 78 -5.72 -27.96 19.37
C PRO A 78 -4.51 -27.88 20.29
N ARG A 79 -3.44 -27.24 19.82
CA ARG A 79 -2.26 -26.93 20.64
C ARG A 79 -1.74 -25.55 20.27
N PRO A 80 -1.28 -24.74 21.24
CA PRO A 80 -0.55 -23.52 20.93
C PRO A 80 0.67 -23.83 20.08
N LEU A 81 0.86 -23.07 18.99
CA LEU A 81 2.10 -23.09 18.25
C LEU A 81 3.16 -22.29 19.02
N PRO A 82 4.42 -22.74 19.07
CA PRO A 82 5.51 -21.99 19.70
C PRO A 82 5.92 -20.81 18.81
N ILE A 83 5.12 -19.75 18.80
CA ILE A 83 5.38 -18.53 18.03
C ILE A 83 6.10 -17.53 18.92
N ASP A 84 7.20 -16.97 18.42
CA ASP A 84 7.97 -15.89 19.04
C ASP A 84 8.04 -14.70 18.07
N PRO A 85 7.05 -13.78 18.10
CA PRO A 85 6.98 -12.66 17.16
C PRO A 85 8.17 -11.70 17.33
N LEU A 86 8.68 -11.18 16.21
CA LEU A 86 9.72 -10.15 16.26
C LEU A 86 9.16 -8.85 16.85
N ALA A 87 9.93 -8.22 17.73
CA ALA A 87 9.61 -6.91 18.29
C ALA A 87 10.39 -5.81 17.56
N PRO A 88 9.75 -4.71 17.16
CA PRO A 88 10.43 -3.63 16.45
C PRO A 88 11.41 -2.88 17.36
N ALA A 89 12.51 -2.41 16.77
CA ALA A 89 13.44 -1.52 17.44
C ALA A 89 12.73 -0.19 17.80
N ARG A 90 12.98 0.32 19.02
CA ARG A 90 12.35 1.56 19.50
C ARG A 90 13.04 2.77 18.88
N GLY A 91 12.28 3.59 18.15
CA GLY A 91 12.73 4.85 17.55
C GLY A 91 11.59 5.86 17.38
N LEU A 92 11.92 7.07 16.91
CA LEU A 92 10.90 8.05 16.53
C LEU A 92 10.15 7.64 15.26
N LEU A 93 10.86 7.04 14.32
CA LEU A 93 10.32 6.50 13.07
C LEU A 93 10.33 4.98 13.12
N PHE A 94 9.33 4.38 12.50
CA PHE A 94 9.19 2.95 12.28
C PHE A 94 8.72 2.71 10.84
N ALA A 95 9.61 2.12 10.04
CA ALA A 95 9.43 1.87 8.61
C ALA A 95 8.93 3.11 7.83
N PRO A 96 9.67 4.25 7.83
CA PRO A 96 9.23 5.44 7.11
C PRO A 96 9.24 5.20 5.59
N GLY A 97 8.11 5.42 4.92
CA GLY A 97 7.94 5.11 3.49
C GLY A 97 8.44 6.21 2.54
N LYS A 98 8.09 7.47 2.82
CA LYS A 98 8.38 8.62 1.94
C LYS A 98 8.65 9.90 2.73
N VAL A 99 9.29 10.85 2.05
CA VAL A 99 9.57 12.19 2.57
C VAL A 99 9.19 13.24 1.52
N ALA A 100 8.62 14.36 1.97
CA ALA A 100 8.38 15.54 1.14
C ALA A 100 8.92 16.79 1.84
N VAL A 101 9.33 17.78 1.06
CA VAL A 101 9.94 19.01 1.56
C VAL A 101 9.25 20.23 0.96
N SER A 102 8.93 21.22 1.79
CA SER A 102 8.48 22.56 1.38
C SER A 102 9.45 23.63 1.88
N GLY A 103 9.12 24.91 1.69
CA GLY A 103 9.88 26.02 2.26
C GLY A 103 9.95 25.97 3.80
N ASN A 104 8.90 25.48 4.45
CA ASN A 104 8.77 25.53 5.92
C ASN A 104 8.88 24.16 6.60
N TRP A 105 8.49 23.09 5.90
CA TRP A 105 8.29 21.77 6.50
C TRP A 105 9.10 20.68 5.80
N VAL A 106 9.52 19.68 6.57
CA VAL A 106 9.85 18.34 6.10
C VAL A 106 8.73 17.43 6.60
N ALA A 107 8.02 16.74 5.71
CA ALA A 107 7.01 15.76 6.06
C ALA A 107 7.56 14.35 5.83
N VAL A 108 7.33 13.44 6.78
CA VAL A 108 7.71 12.03 6.67
C VAL A 108 6.47 11.18 6.88
N SER A 109 6.22 10.24 5.97
CA SER A 109 5.23 9.20 6.20
C SER A 109 5.88 8.10 7.02
N ASP A 110 5.43 7.97 8.26
CA ASP A 110 5.92 6.98 9.21
C ASP A 110 5.00 5.76 9.12
N SER A 111 5.19 5.02 8.03
CA SER A 111 4.21 4.06 7.49
C SER A 111 3.93 2.93 8.45
N GLY A 112 4.98 2.34 9.05
CA GLY A 112 4.83 1.29 10.06
C GLY A 112 4.09 1.74 11.31
N ASP A 113 4.08 3.04 11.59
CA ASP A 113 3.42 3.64 12.75
C ASP A 113 2.12 4.37 12.36
N ASN A 114 1.61 4.16 11.13
CA ASN A 114 0.34 4.68 10.59
C ASN A 114 0.11 6.18 10.84
N ARG A 115 1.14 7.00 10.59
CA ARG A 115 1.10 8.43 10.89
C ARG A 115 2.01 9.25 9.99
N ILE A 116 1.81 10.57 10.01
CA ILE A 116 2.66 11.58 9.35
C ILE A 116 3.36 12.43 10.41
N LEU A 117 4.67 12.61 10.24
CA LEU A 117 5.47 13.55 11.04
C LEU A 117 5.73 14.81 10.22
N LEU A 118 5.50 15.98 10.82
CA LEU A 118 5.95 17.27 10.30
C LEU A 118 7.11 17.75 11.15
N LEU A 119 8.22 18.04 10.48
CA LEU A 119 9.46 18.56 11.06
C LEU A 119 9.77 19.93 10.47
N SER A 120 10.56 20.73 11.20
CA SER A 120 11.21 21.91 10.62
C SER A 120 12.28 21.51 9.60
N ARG A 121 12.76 22.48 8.81
CA ARG A 121 13.91 22.31 7.92
C ARG A 121 15.21 21.90 8.64
N THR A 122 15.29 22.08 9.95
CA THR A 122 16.43 21.66 10.78
C THR A 122 16.24 20.27 11.39
N GLY A 123 15.15 19.56 11.08
CA GLY A 123 14.85 18.23 11.60
C GLY A 123 14.19 18.24 12.99
N LYS A 124 13.77 19.40 13.52
CA LYS A 124 13.02 19.46 14.78
C LYS A 124 11.61 18.94 14.54
N LEU A 125 11.16 17.95 15.30
CA LEU A 125 9.78 17.49 15.27
C LEU A 125 8.83 18.61 15.73
N MET A 126 7.82 18.88 14.91
CA MET A 126 6.84 19.95 15.16
C MET A 126 5.43 19.39 15.36
N LYS A 127 5.04 18.38 14.57
CA LYS A 127 3.72 17.75 14.67
C LYS A 127 3.79 16.26 14.38
N ILE A 128 2.94 15.51 15.07
CA ILE A 128 2.57 14.13 14.73
C ILE A 128 1.07 14.14 14.41
N ILE A 129 0.68 13.52 13.30
CA ILE A 129 -0.68 13.46 12.77
C ILE A 129 -0.97 12.00 12.44
N GLY A 130 -2.02 11.42 13.02
CA GLY A 130 -2.29 9.99 13.02
C GLY A 130 -2.38 9.45 14.44
N SER A 131 -3.25 8.46 14.65
CA SER A 131 -3.50 7.82 15.94
C SER A 131 -2.50 6.69 16.29
N LYS A 132 -1.68 6.26 15.31
CA LYS A 132 -0.92 5.00 15.30
C LYS A 132 -1.72 3.71 15.11
N HIS A 133 -3.03 3.79 15.04
CA HIS A 133 -3.87 2.65 14.71
C HIS A 133 -4.24 2.70 13.22
N PRO A 134 -4.10 1.57 12.50
CA PRO A 134 -4.58 1.49 11.13
C PRO A 134 -6.09 1.75 11.10
N GLY A 135 -6.52 2.65 10.24
CA GLY A 135 -7.94 3.01 10.11
C GLY A 135 -8.14 4.16 9.11
N PHE A 136 -9.40 4.51 8.84
CA PHE A 136 -9.77 5.47 7.80
C PHE A 136 -10.50 6.72 8.33
N ARG A 137 -10.44 6.96 9.65
CA ARG A 137 -11.17 8.07 10.27
C ARG A 137 -10.55 9.43 9.92
N ASP A 138 -11.37 10.37 9.45
CA ASP A 138 -11.05 11.80 9.30
C ASP A 138 -11.19 12.55 10.64
N GLY A 139 -10.66 13.78 10.71
CA GLY A 139 -10.86 14.65 11.88
C GLY A 139 -9.60 15.35 12.38
N PRO A 140 -9.57 15.78 13.66
CA PRO A 140 -8.38 16.41 14.25
C PRO A 140 -7.15 15.51 14.16
N GLY A 141 -5.97 16.09 13.93
CA GLY A 141 -4.77 15.32 13.57
C GLY A 141 -4.38 14.17 14.50
N ARG A 142 -4.63 14.24 15.82
CA ARG A 142 -4.34 13.12 16.74
C ARG A 142 -5.39 12.00 16.72
N GLN A 143 -6.57 12.28 16.19
CA GLN A 143 -7.70 11.35 16.10
C GLN A 143 -7.87 10.78 14.70
N ALA A 144 -7.32 11.44 13.69
CA ALA A 144 -7.30 10.90 12.35
C ALA A 144 -6.53 9.57 12.31
N GLU A 145 -6.99 8.65 11.48
CA GLU A 145 -6.40 7.34 11.28
C GLU A 145 -5.95 7.23 9.82
N PHE A 146 -4.76 6.69 9.62
CA PHE A 146 -4.18 6.32 8.33
C PHE A 146 -3.97 4.81 8.33
N ASN A 147 -3.71 4.23 7.17
CA ASN A 147 -3.35 2.83 7.02
C ASN A 147 -2.26 2.73 5.95
N ASP A 148 -1.03 2.48 6.39
CA ASP A 148 0.17 2.45 5.54
C ASP A 148 0.31 3.70 4.62
N PRO A 149 0.44 4.91 5.21
CA PRO A 149 0.62 6.12 4.41
C PRO A 149 1.97 6.12 3.69
N GLN A 150 1.98 6.44 2.40
CA GLN A 150 3.15 6.46 1.53
C GLN A 150 3.40 7.87 0.98
N GLY A 151 3.18 8.10 -0.32
CA GLY A 151 3.46 9.34 -1.04
C GLY A 151 2.95 10.61 -0.37
N LEU A 152 3.77 11.66 -0.42
CA LEU A 152 3.50 12.96 0.18
C LEU A 152 3.72 14.07 -0.85
N ALA A 153 2.81 15.03 -0.93
CA ALA A 153 2.97 16.21 -1.78
C ALA A 153 2.45 17.48 -1.10
N PHE A 154 3.26 18.53 -1.05
CA PHE A 154 2.83 19.82 -0.51
C PHE A 154 1.99 20.61 -1.53
N GLY A 155 0.86 21.14 -1.07
CA GLY A 155 0.17 22.28 -1.65
C GLY A 155 0.51 23.58 -0.88
N PRO A 156 -0.14 24.71 -1.22
CA PRO A 156 0.07 25.98 -0.53
C PRO A 156 -0.24 25.92 0.98
N ASP A 157 -1.39 25.36 1.34
CA ASP A 157 -1.89 25.30 2.73
C ASP A 157 -2.20 23.88 3.21
N VAL A 158 -1.84 22.88 2.41
CA VAL A 158 -2.18 21.48 2.64
C VAL A 158 -1.01 20.56 2.35
N LEU A 159 -1.03 19.38 2.96
CA LEU A 159 -0.21 18.24 2.58
C LEU A 159 -1.14 17.13 2.09
N TYR A 160 -0.95 16.70 0.85
CA TYR A 160 -1.61 15.53 0.29
C TYR A 160 -0.84 14.28 0.72
N VAL A 161 -1.58 13.24 1.08
CA VAL A 161 -1.05 11.96 1.56
C VAL A 161 -1.69 10.84 0.74
N ALA A 162 -0.88 10.00 0.12
CA ALA A 162 -1.33 8.73 -0.43
C ALA A 162 -1.42 7.74 0.72
N ASP A 163 -2.63 7.40 1.11
CA ASP A 163 -2.93 6.50 2.21
C ASP A 163 -3.18 5.12 1.63
N ALA A 164 -2.08 4.41 1.34
CA ALA A 164 -2.04 3.29 0.40
C ALA A 164 -2.93 2.14 0.85
N GLY A 165 -2.84 1.76 2.13
CA GLY A 165 -3.66 0.70 2.72
C GLY A 165 -5.15 1.04 2.81
N ASN A 166 -5.51 2.33 2.81
CA ASN A 166 -6.90 2.78 2.73
C ASN A 166 -7.37 3.03 1.29
N ASN A 167 -6.50 2.90 0.29
CA ASN A 167 -6.83 3.17 -1.11
C ASN A 167 -7.43 4.57 -1.29
N ALA A 168 -6.79 5.58 -0.68
CA ALA A 168 -7.32 6.94 -0.63
C ALA A 168 -6.22 8.00 -0.73
N ILE A 169 -6.61 9.19 -1.18
CA ILE A 169 -5.80 10.40 -1.04
C ILE A 169 -6.39 11.23 0.10
N ARG A 170 -5.59 11.46 1.14
CA ARG A 170 -5.94 12.25 2.32
C ARG A 170 -5.31 13.63 2.23
N VAL A 171 -5.90 14.59 2.94
CA VAL A 171 -5.45 15.98 3.00
C VAL A 171 -5.28 16.38 4.45
N ILE A 172 -4.08 16.82 4.79
CA ILE A 172 -3.77 17.47 6.05
C ILE A 172 -3.82 18.98 5.81
N HIS A 173 -4.74 19.67 6.46
CA HIS A 173 -4.82 21.14 6.44
C HIS A 173 -3.75 21.70 7.38
N LEU A 174 -2.73 22.39 6.87
CA LEU A 174 -1.52 22.73 7.63
C LEU A 174 -1.74 23.78 8.73
N HIS A 175 -2.81 24.57 8.64
CA HIS A 175 -3.17 25.55 9.67
C HIS A 175 -3.87 24.91 10.87
N SER A 176 -4.81 24.00 10.63
CA SER A 176 -5.64 23.37 11.68
C SER A 176 -5.16 21.98 12.09
N PHE A 177 -4.29 21.37 11.28
CA PHE A 177 -3.87 19.97 11.33
C PHE A 177 -5.05 18.99 11.32
N ARG A 178 -6.19 19.38 10.73
CA ARG A 178 -7.29 18.45 10.47
C ARG A 178 -7.00 17.63 9.23
N VAL A 179 -7.47 16.39 9.25
CA VAL A 179 -7.41 15.45 8.13
C VAL A 179 -8.79 15.31 7.50
N THR A 180 -8.83 15.33 6.18
CA THR A 180 -10.02 15.07 5.36
C THR A 180 -9.65 14.14 4.20
N THR A 181 -10.62 13.41 3.67
CA THR A 181 -10.45 12.60 2.46
C THR A 181 -10.71 13.44 1.20
N LEU A 182 -9.81 13.35 0.22
CA LEU A 182 -9.92 14.05 -1.08
C LEU A 182 -10.32 13.12 -2.22
N ALA A 183 -9.79 11.90 -2.24
CA ALA A 183 -10.07 10.92 -3.28
C ALA A 183 -10.06 9.50 -2.74
N GLY A 184 -10.73 8.58 -3.44
CA GLY A 184 -10.88 7.19 -3.03
C GLY A 184 -12.08 6.97 -2.12
N THR A 185 -12.50 5.70 -2.05
CA THR A 185 -13.70 5.26 -1.33
C THR A 185 -13.39 4.57 0.00
N GLY A 186 -12.11 4.37 0.33
CA GLY A 186 -11.70 3.61 1.51
C GLY A 186 -11.63 2.09 1.28
N HIS A 187 -11.95 1.62 0.07
CA HIS A 187 -11.98 0.21 -0.28
C HIS A 187 -11.24 -0.04 -1.60
N ARG A 188 -10.47 -1.13 -1.64
CA ARG A 188 -9.84 -1.61 -2.87
C ARG A 188 -10.91 -2.16 -3.82
N ALA A 189 -10.83 -1.78 -5.08
CA ALA A 189 -11.62 -2.36 -6.17
C ALA A 189 -10.70 -2.72 -7.33
N TYR A 190 -11.08 -3.73 -8.10
CA TYR A 190 -10.40 -4.15 -9.33
C TYR A 190 -11.28 -3.82 -10.53
N ASP A 191 -10.67 -3.63 -11.70
CA ASP A 191 -11.34 -3.52 -13.01
C ASP A 191 -12.40 -2.40 -13.09
N VAL A 192 -12.22 -1.32 -12.34
CA VAL A 192 -13.09 -0.15 -12.42
C VAL A 192 -12.58 0.82 -13.48
N ASP A 193 -13.45 1.22 -14.42
CA ASP A 193 -13.20 2.39 -15.27
C ASP A 193 -13.08 3.64 -14.38
N GLY A 194 -11.84 3.95 -14.00
CA GLY A 194 -11.49 4.82 -12.89
C GLY A 194 -11.63 6.32 -13.14
N ALA A 195 -12.57 6.74 -13.99
CA ALA A 195 -12.73 8.14 -14.37
C ALA A 195 -14.00 8.75 -13.75
N GLY A 196 -13.85 9.82 -12.96
CA GLY A 196 -15.02 10.44 -12.32
C GLY A 196 -14.70 11.46 -11.24
N PRO A 197 -15.70 11.85 -10.44
CA PRO A 197 -15.49 12.57 -9.19
C PRO A 197 -14.54 11.79 -8.28
N ALA A 198 -13.54 12.46 -7.73
CA ALA A 198 -12.45 11.82 -6.99
C ALA A 198 -12.91 11.01 -5.78
N THR A 199 -14.01 11.42 -5.14
CA THR A 199 -14.60 10.76 -3.96
C THR A 199 -15.45 9.53 -4.29
N SER A 200 -15.79 9.31 -5.55
CA SER A 200 -16.60 8.16 -5.99
C SER A 200 -15.80 7.09 -6.72
N VAL A 201 -14.57 7.40 -7.15
CA VAL A 201 -13.71 6.46 -7.84
C VAL A 201 -12.90 5.68 -6.80
N PRO A 202 -13.02 4.34 -6.73
CA PRO A 202 -12.17 3.55 -5.88
C PRO A 202 -10.73 3.57 -6.43
N LEU A 203 -9.77 3.62 -5.53
CA LEU A 203 -8.35 3.54 -5.87
C LEU A 203 -7.81 2.17 -5.49
N ASN A 204 -6.57 1.91 -5.88
CA ASN A 204 -5.87 0.69 -5.56
C ASN A 204 -4.39 1.02 -5.33
N SER A 205 -4.02 1.07 -4.06
CA SER A 205 -2.65 1.29 -3.58
C SER A 205 -1.95 2.52 -4.20
N PRO A 206 -2.47 3.76 -4.02
CA PRO A 206 -1.74 4.96 -4.40
C PRO A 206 -0.43 5.03 -3.60
N TRP A 207 0.71 5.16 -4.28
CA TRP A 207 2.03 4.99 -3.65
C TRP A 207 2.89 6.25 -3.64
N ALA A 208 2.84 7.05 -4.70
CA ALA A 208 3.56 8.31 -4.80
C ALA A 208 2.67 9.44 -5.31
N LEU A 209 2.98 10.66 -4.89
CA LEU A 209 2.27 11.87 -5.27
C LEU A 209 3.24 12.92 -5.80
N GLN A 210 2.86 13.60 -6.87
CA GLN A 210 3.58 14.78 -7.35
C GLN A 210 2.58 15.87 -7.74
N LYS A 211 2.69 17.05 -7.13
CA LYS A 211 1.79 18.17 -7.43
C LYS A 211 2.44 19.11 -8.45
N VAL A 212 1.79 19.31 -9.59
CA VAL A 212 2.21 20.25 -10.64
C VAL A 212 1.06 21.17 -10.98
N GLY A 213 1.18 22.46 -10.65
CA GLY A 213 0.11 23.42 -10.87
C GLY A 213 -1.20 23.01 -10.18
N ASN A 214 -2.28 22.84 -10.95
CA ASN A 214 -3.59 22.40 -10.48
C ASN A 214 -3.78 20.87 -10.49
N VAL A 215 -2.72 20.11 -10.78
CA VAL A 215 -2.79 18.67 -10.95
C VAL A 215 -2.04 17.99 -9.81
N LEU A 216 -2.66 16.96 -9.25
CA LEU A 216 -1.98 15.97 -8.42
C LEU A 216 -1.81 14.69 -9.24
N TRP A 217 -0.57 14.38 -9.57
CA TRP A 217 -0.17 13.12 -10.19
C TRP A 217 -0.04 12.05 -9.12
N ILE A 218 -0.49 10.85 -9.45
CA ILE A 218 -0.60 9.73 -8.51
C ILE A 218 0.00 8.50 -9.21
N ALA A 219 1.02 7.90 -8.60
CA ALA A 219 1.49 6.59 -9.00
C ALA A 219 0.58 5.55 -8.35
N MET A 220 -0.21 4.85 -9.16
CA MET A 220 -1.17 3.84 -8.72
C MET A 220 -0.51 2.47 -8.86
N ALA A 221 0.22 2.07 -7.81
CA ALA A 221 1.02 0.85 -7.84
C ALA A 221 0.14 -0.38 -8.09
N GLY A 222 -1.02 -0.45 -7.46
CA GLY A 222 -1.94 -1.59 -7.58
C GLY A 222 -2.67 -1.69 -8.93
N GLU A 223 -2.69 -0.62 -9.73
CA GLU A 223 -3.25 -0.62 -11.09
C GLU A 223 -2.17 -0.59 -12.18
N HIS A 224 -0.88 -0.59 -11.84
CA HIS A 224 0.20 -0.44 -12.83
C HIS A 224 -0.01 0.77 -13.76
N GLN A 225 -0.40 1.91 -13.18
CA GLN A 225 -0.80 3.10 -13.93
C GLN A 225 -0.33 4.40 -13.28
N ILE A 226 -0.24 5.45 -14.09
CA ILE A 226 -0.10 6.84 -13.63
C ILE A 226 -1.43 7.55 -13.78
N TRP A 227 -1.95 8.08 -12.67
CA TRP A 227 -3.24 8.74 -12.59
C TRP A 227 -3.11 10.23 -12.38
N LYS A 228 -4.15 10.94 -12.80
CA LYS A 228 -4.25 12.40 -12.73
C LYS A 228 -5.51 12.81 -11.96
N LEU A 229 -5.33 13.60 -10.91
CA LEU A 229 -6.40 14.32 -10.22
C LEU A 229 -6.32 15.82 -10.53
N ASP A 230 -7.37 16.38 -11.13
CA ASP A 230 -7.53 17.82 -11.27
C ASP A 230 -8.11 18.42 -9.98
N LEU A 231 -7.33 19.24 -9.29
CA LEU A 231 -7.65 19.80 -7.97
C LEU A 231 -8.72 20.89 -8.02
N LYS A 232 -9.05 21.44 -9.20
CA LYS A 232 -10.05 22.49 -9.37
C LYS A 232 -11.43 21.88 -9.61
N THR A 233 -11.48 20.84 -10.42
CA THR A 233 -12.73 20.17 -10.81
C THR A 233 -13.04 18.98 -9.92
N GLY A 234 -12.06 18.48 -9.15
CA GLY A 234 -12.21 17.29 -8.33
C GLY A 234 -12.38 16.01 -9.15
N ARG A 235 -11.87 15.99 -10.40
CA ARG A 235 -11.98 14.84 -11.29
C ARG A 235 -10.67 14.06 -11.35
N ILE A 236 -10.78 12.74 -11.24
CA ILE A 236 -9.67 11.80 -11.32
C ILE A 236 -9.85 10.83 -12.48
N ALA A 237 -8.75 10.40 -13.10
CA ALA A 237 -8.72 9.32 -14.09
C ALA A 237 -7.29 8.78 -14.27
N ALA A 238 -7.19 7.55 -14.81
CA ALA A 238 -5.96 7.06 -15.41
C ALA A 238 -5.49 8.01 -16.53
N TRP A 239 -4.19 8.31 -16.56
CA TRP A 239 -3.58 9.17 -17.57
C TRP A 239 -2.59 8.41 -18.46
N ALA A 240 -1.85 7.47 -17.88
CA ALA A 240 -0.98 6.55 -18.61
C ALA A 240 -1.04 5.14 -18.01
N GLY A 241 -0.79 4.14 -18.86
CA GLY A 241 -0.80 2.73 -18.50
C GLY A 241 -2.09 2.03 -18.93
N THR A 242 -1.97 0.83 -19.50
CA THR A 242 -3.12 -0.01 -19.85
C THR A 242 -3.75 -0.71 -18.64
N GLY A 243 -3.03 -0.78 -17.51
CA GLY A 243 -3.39 -1.60 -16.35
C GLY A 243 -2.64 -2.93 -16.30
N ALA A 244 -2.09 -3.39 -17.43
CA ALA A 244 -1.28 -4.58 -17.46
C ALA A 244 0.12 -4.30 -16.90
N GLU A 245 0.62 -5.23 -16.10
CA GLU A 245 1.99 -5.22 -15.61
C GLU A 245 3.00 -5.44 -16.75
N GLY A 246 4.04 -4.60 -16.85
CA GLY A 246 5.15 -4.82 -17.77
C GLY A 246 5.99 -3.58 -18.10
N ILE A 247 6.93 -3.74 -19.04
CA ILE A 247 7.90 -2.71 -19.45
C ILE A 247 7.64 -2.11 -20.85
N GLY A 248 6.41 -2.25 -21.35
CA GLY A 248 6.01 -1.80 -22.68
C GLY A 248 6.07 -0.28 -22.82
N THR A 249 6.69 0.20 -23.90
CA THR A 249 6.78 1.62 -24.25
C THR A 249 5.76 2.00 -25.31
N GLY A 250 5.37 3.28 -25.40
CA GLY A 250 4.53 3.77 -26.48
C GLY A 250 3.78 5.04 -26.11
N ALA A 251 2.64 5.26 -26.77
CA ALA A 251 1.74 6.33 -26.36
C ALA A 251 1.24 6.09 -24.92
N ARG A 252 0.90 7.17 -24.20
CA ARG A 252 0.58 7.10 -22.77
C ARG A 252 -0.42 5.99 -22.39
N LEU A 253 -1.47 5.78 -23.19
CA LEU A 253 -2.54 4.81 -22.88
C LEU A 253 -2.25 3.38 -23.34
N THR A 254 -1.15 3.15 -24.06
CA THR A 254 -0.74 1.81 -24.51
C THR A 254 0.55 1.33 -23.86
N ALA A 255 1.25 2.20 -23.12
CA ALA A 255 2.38 1.80 -22.29
C ALA A 255 1.92 0.87 -21.15
N THR A 256 2.82 0.03 -20.67
CA THR A 256 2.62 -0.77 -19.45
C THR A 256 3.63 -0.33 -18.39
N PHE A 257 3.22 -0.39 -17.13
CA PHE A 257 4.06 -0.11 -15.96
C PHE A 257 4.07 -1.35 -15.06
N ALA A 258 4.90 -1.34 -14.03
CA ALA A 258 5.08 -2.43 -13.09
C ALA A 258 5.29 -1.87 -11.67
N GLN A 259 4.17 -1.64 -10.97
CA GLN A 259 4.07 -1.05 -9.63
C GLN A 259 4.72 0.33 -9.47
N PRO A 260 4.33 1.34 -10.26
CA PRO A 260 4.93 2.68 -10.19
C PRO A 260 4.86 3.22 -8.75
N SER A 261 6.00 3.67 -8.22
CA SER A 261 6.19 3.87 -6.76
C SER A 261 6.91 5.16 -6.37
N GLY A 262 7.34 5.94 -7.36
CA GLY A 262 7.99 7.24 -7.17
C GLY A 262 7.64 8.17 -8.32
N LEU A 263 7.45 9.45 -8.02
CA LEU A 263 7.19 10.48 -9.03
C LEU A 263 8.08 11.70 -8.76
N ALA A 264 8.54 12.33 -9.84
CA ALA A 264 9.19 13.63 -9.79
C ALA A 264 8.87 14.43 -11.05
N ASP A 265 8.67 15.75 -10.93
CA ASP A 265 8.55 16.62 -12.10
C ASP A 265 9.82 17.45 -12.29
N HIS A 266 10.27 17.58 -13.53
CA HIS A 266 11.36 18.48 -13.89
C HIS A 266 11.24 18.91 -15.36
N ALA A 267 11.36 20.22 -15.62
CA ALA A 267 11.36 20.81 -16.96
C ALA A 267 10.16 20.38 -17.84
N GLY A 268 8.99 20.19 -17.23
CA GLY A 268 7.76 19.79 -17.94
C GLY A 268 7.63 18.28 -18.20
N LEU A 269 8.57 17.47 -17.72
CA LEU A 269 8.50 16.01 -17.73
C LEU A 269 8.12 15.49 -16.35
N LEU A 270 7.36 14.39 -16.32
CA LEU A 270 7.06 13.61 -15.12
C LEU A 270 7.82 12.30 -15.22
N TYR A 271 8.74 12.08 -14.28
CA TYR A 271 9.52 10.85 -14.16
C TYR A 271 8.82 9.91 -13.20
N ASP A 272 8.88 8.62 -13.52
CA ASP A 272 8.35 7.54 -12.69
C ASP A 272 9.45 6.54 -12.31
N ALA A 273 9.39 6.04 -11.08
CA ALA A 273 10.19 4.89 -10.64
C ALA A 273 9.31 3.64 -10.65
N ASP A 274 9.67 2.69 -11.51
CA ASP A 274 8.89 1.51 -11.89
C ASP A 274 9.61 0.23 -11.38
N PRO A 275 9.46 -0.12 -10.09
CA PRO A 275 10.34 -1.03 -9.37
C PRO A 275 10.25 -2.49 -9.82
N GLU A 276 9.05 -3.01 -10.16
CA GLU A 276 8.95 -4.41 -10.60
C GLU A 276 9.61 -4.63 -11.98
N SER A 277 9.64 -3.59 -12.81
CA SER A 277 10.44 -3.59 -14.04
C SER A 277 11.89 -3.14 -13.83
N SER A 278 12.25 -2.70 -12.62
CA SER A 278 13.55 -2.12 -12.26
C SER A 278 13.96 -0.96 -13.18
N SER A 279 13.02 -0.08 -13.52
CA SER A 279 13.24 1.00 -14.50
C SER A 279 12.85 2.39 -14.00
N ILE A 280 13.34 3.42 -14.71
CA ILE A 280 12.85 4.81 -14.63
C ILE A 280 12.20 5.12 -15.98
N ARG A 281 11.00 5.71 -15.96
CA ARG A 281 10.23 6.09 -17.15
C ARG A 281 10.11 7.60 -17.29
#